data_AF-A0A1H3MYY7-F1
#
_entry.id   AF-A0A1H3MYY7-F1
#
_cell.length_a   1.000
_cell.length_b   1.000
_cell.length_c   1.000
_cell.angle_alpha   90.00
_cell.angle_beta   90.00
_cell.angle_gamma   90.00
#
_symmetry.space_group_name_H-M   'P 1'
#
loop_
_entity.id
_entity.type
_entity.pdbx_description
1 polymer ?
#
loop_
_entity_poly.entity_id
_entity_poly.type
_entity_poly.pdbx_seq_one_letter_code
_entity_poly.pdbx_strand_id
1 'polypeptide(L)'
;MLILVGVLALAVAIGVPLVQRLTRPASEALPLSTVATVALPGRDSRFDYADLDAGAHRLFLAHMGDGTLLELDTRTNKVIATVADLPTVTGVIVVPELHRVFASAAGAGQVVTIDEDTATVLARAPAGSFPDGLAYVPTTGQVWISDEDGGAETVLDARTGQPVATVPLGGEAGNVRYDPAGDRILVDVQTANQVAVIDPHTRTILSRAPVPDCDHDHGLLVADGRAFVACDGNNKLLTLALPGLTKLGALDVGDGPDVLAIDPARRLLYVAAESGDVTTVDLRPAAGRVTGRAHLADNAHVVAIDPTTGRAYFPVPDTGAGHPGLVITAPSQETHP
;
A
#
# COMPACT_ATOMS: atom_id res chain seq x y z
N MET A 1 7.03 -58.58 -66.73
CA MET A 1 6.34 -57.47 -67.43
C MET A 1 5.31 -56.88 -66.49
N LEU A 2 5.64 -55.80 -65.79
CA LEU A 2 4.81 -54.63 -65.46
C LEU A 2 5.52 -53.82 -64.38
N ILE A 3 5.82 -52.57 -64.74
CA ILE A 3 6.32 -51.51 -63.88
C ILE A 3 5.12 -50.96 -63.11
N LEU A 4 5.23 -50.75 -61.80
CA LEU A 4 4.30 -49.88 -61.07
C LEU A 4 5.09 -48.89 -60.20
N VAL A 5 4.98 -47.63 -60.60
CA VAL A 5 5.52 -46.44 -59.95
C VAL A 5 4.63 -46.11 -58.74
N GLY A 6 5.22 -46.08 -57.54
CA GLY A 6 4.55 -45.65 -56.30
C GLY A 6 4.98 -44.24 -55.92
N VAL A 7 4.02 -43.32 -55.95
CA VAL A 7 4.16 -41.89 -55.62
C VAL A 7 4.46 -41.69 -54.13
N LEU A 8 5.51 -40.92 -53.82
CA LEU A 8 5.87 -40.51 -52.47
C LEU A 8 5.04 -39.27 -52.07
N ALA A 9 4.07 -39.43 -51.16
CA ALA A 9 3.31 -38.32 -50.60
C ALA A 9 4.07 -37.72 -49.40
N LEU A 10 4.59 -36.50 -49.57
CA LEU A 10 5.22 -35.72 -48.52
C LEU A 10 4.13 -35.04 -47.67
N ALA A 11 3.88 -35.55 -46.46
CA ALA A 11 2.96 -34.91 -45.51
C ALA A 11 3.65 -33.69 -44.88
N VAL A 12 3.20 -32.49 -45.26
CA VAL A 12 3.57 -31.23 -44.57
C VAL A 12 2.75 -31.15 -43.29
N ALA A 13 3.39 -31.38 -42.15
CA ALA A 13 2.78 -31.14 -40.85
C ALA A 13 2.71 -29.62 -40.62
N ILE A 14 1.51 -29.05 -40.75
CA ILE A 14 1.23 -27.67 -40.35
C ILE A 14 1.20 -27.65 -38.82
N GLY A 15 2.31 -27.21 -38.22
CA GLY A 15 2.38 -26.94 -36.78
C GLY A 15 1.47 -25.76 -36.44
N VAL A 16 0.34 -26.03 -35.79
CA VAL A 16 -0.47 -24.99 -35.16
C VAL A 16 0.35 -24.45 -33.98
N PRO A 17 0.64 -23.13 -33.90
CA PRO A 17 1.32 -22.58 -32.74
C PRO A 17 0.41 -22.76 -31.53
N LEU A 18 0.88 -23.54 -30.55
CA LEU A 18 0.24 -23.70 -29.26
C LEU A 18 0.35 -22.35 -28.53
N VAL A 19 -0.66 -21.51 -28.66
CA VAL A 19 -0.85 -20.36 -27.78
C VAL A 19 -1.04 -20.93 -26.38
N GLN A 20 0.02 -20.91 -25.57
CA GLN A 20 -0.09 -21.11 -24.14
C GLN A 20 -0.96 -19.95 -23.63
N ARG A 21 -2.26 -20.19 -23.48
CA ARG A 21 -3.10 -19.33 -22.67
C ARG A 21 -2.47 -19.36 -21.29
N LEU A 22 -1.88 -18.25 -20.86
CA LEU A 22 -1.55 -18.03 -19.47
C LEU A 22 -2.87 -18.18 -18.70
N THR A 23 -3.07 -19.35 -18.11
CA THR A 23 -4.18 -19.58 -17.20
C THR A 23 -3.92 -18.65 -16.03
N ARG A 24 -4.78 -17.64 -15.84
CA ARG A 24 -4.81 -16.88 -14.59
C ARG A 24 -4.79 -17.90 -13.45
N PRO A 25 -3.91 -17.75 -12.44
CA PRO A 25 -4.01 -18.58 -11.25
C PRO A 25 -5.46 -18.52 -10.76
N ALA A 26 -6.00 -19.67 -10.34
CA ALA A 26 -7.39 -19.76 -9.92
C ALA A 26 -7.65 -18.73 -8.82
N SER A 27 -8.68 -17.89 -8.98
CA SER A 27 -9.13 -17.03 -7.90
C SER A 27 -9.52 -17.90 -6.71
N GLU A 28 -8.85 -17.70 -5.59
CA GLU A 28 -9.20 -18.30 -4.31
C GLU A 28 -10.05 -17.28 -3.55
N ALA A 29 -11.23 -17.69 -3.08
CA ALA A 29 -12.11 -16.79 -2.36
C ALA A 29 -11.36 -16.12 -1.19
N LEU A 30 -11.53 -14.80 -1.05
CA LEU A 30 -11.00 -14.09 0.10
C LEU A 30 -11.63 -14.65 1.38
N PRO A 31 -10.87 -14.79 2.48
CA PRO A 31 -11.41 -15.15 3.80
C PRO A 31 -12.16 -13.96 4.44
N LEU A 32 -12.89 -13.19 3.62
CA LEU A 32 -13.56 -11.94 3.97
C LEU A 32 -14.99 -11.97 3.44
N SER A 33 -15.89 -11.35 4.19
CA SER A 33 -17.27 -11.11 3.79
C SER A 33 -17.54 -9.60 3.79
N THR A 34 -18.11 -9.08 2.71
CA THR A 34 -18.57 -7.68 2.66
C THR A 34 -19.69 -7.47 3.67
N VAL A 35 -19.50 -6.53 4.59
CA VAL A 35 -20.48 -6.19 5.63
C VAL A 35 -21.19 -4.87 5.36
N ALA A 36 -20.58 -4.00 4.56
CA ALA A 36 -21.21 -2.77 4.08
C ALA A 36 -20.52 -2.26 2.82
N THR A 37 -21.26 -1.52 2.01
CA THR A 37 -20.73 -0.66 0.96
C THR A 37 -21.26 0.74 1.22
N VAL A 38 -20.37 1.72 1.35
CA VAL A 38 -20.72 3.12 1.64
C VAL A 38 -20.43 3.95 0.40
N ALA A 39 -21.37 4.78 -0.03
CA ALA A 39 -21.10 5.75 -1.08
C ALA A 39 -20.16 6.85 -0.54
N LEU A 40 -19.11 7.17 -1.29
CA LEU A 40 -18.20 8.26 -0.97
C LEU A 40 -18.54 9.49 -1.84
N PRO A 41 -18.34 10.73 -1.34
CA PRO A 41 -18.41 11.92 -2.17
C PRO A 41 -17.20 12.00 -3.11
N GLY A 42 -17.31 12.81 -4.14
CA GLY A 42 -16.24 13.05 -5.12
C GLY A 42 -16.52 12.41 -6.47
N ARG A 43 -15.56 12.55 -7.37
CA ARG A 43 -15.59 11.93 -8.71
C ARG A 43 -15.14 10.48 -8.64
N ASP A 44 -15.56 9.67 -9.61
CA ASP A 44 -15.11 8.31 -9.85
C ASP A 44 -13.62 8.27 -10.25
N SER A 45 -12.74 8.46 -9.26
CA SER A 45 -11.31 8.65 -9.48
C SER A 45 -10.48 7.97 -8.39
N ARG A 46 -9.18 7.84 -8.65
CA ARG A 46 -8.23 7.10 -7.82
C ARG A 46 -8.25 7.56 -6.34
N PHE A 47 -8.21 6.60 -5.43
CA PHE A 47 -7.77 6.75 -4.03
C PHE A 47 -6.35 6.22 -3.93
N ASP A 48 -5.60 6.57 -2.88
CA ASP A 48 -4.18 6.16 -2.81
C ASP A 48 -3.80 5.57 -1.45
N TYR A 49 -3.76 6.37 -0.38
CA TYR A 49 -3.54 5.85 0.97
C TYR A 49 -4.77 6.03 1.87
N ALA A 50 -4.79 5.22 2.93
CA ALA A 50 -5.74 5.32 4.01
C ALA A 50 -5.06 5.05 5.35
N ASP A 51 -5.51 5.74 6.40
CA ASP A 51 -5.05 5.50 7.77
C ASP A 51 -6.20 5.65 8.77
N LEU A 52 -6.05 5.04 9.95
CA LEU A 52 -7.13 4.86 10.92
C LEU A 52 -6.68 5.23 12.34
N ASP A 53 -7.39 6.16 12.97
CA ASP A 53 -7.43 6.24 14.43
C ASP A 53 -8.57 5.35 14.93
N ALA A 54 -8.21 4.12 15.30
CA ALA A 54 -9.18 3.14 15.80
C ALA A 54 -9.78 3.56 17.16
N GLY A 55 -9.05 4.33 17.97
CA GLY A 55 -9.50 4.81 19.28
C GLY A 55 -10.54 5.92 19.15
N ALA A 56 -10.33 6.86 18.23
CA ALA A 56 -11.30 7.91 17.89
C ALA A 56 -12.42 7.42 16.96
N HIS A 57 -12.24 6.24 16.34
CA HIS A 57 -13.10 5.65 15.30
C HIS A 57 -13.15 6.51 14.03
N ARG A 58 -11.98 6.95 13.56
CA ARG A 58 -11.85 7.86 12.42
C ARG A 58 -10.95 7.27 11.36
N LEU A 59 -11.49 7.15 10.16
CA LEU A 59 -10.81 6.66 8.97
C LEU A 59 -10.57 7.82 8.02
N PHE A 60 -9.33 7.98 7.59
CA PHE A 60 -8.91 9.00 6.64
C PHE A 60 -8.58 8.36 5.31
N LEU A 61 -9.14 8.89 4.22
CA LEU A 61 -8.96 8.36 2.86
C LEU A 61 -8.45 9.47 1.94
N ALA A 62 -7.28 9.28 1.34
CA ALA A 62 -6.76 10.18 0.33
C ALA A 62 -7.44 9.91 -1.02
N HIS A 63 -8.34 10.81 -1.42
CA HIS A 63 -9.02 10.75 -2.71
C HIS A 63 -8.21 11.50 -3.77
N MET A 64 -7.11 10.87 -4.20
CA MET A 64 -6.09 11.43 -5.09
C MET A 64 -6.66 12.15 -6.30
N GLY A 65 -7.52 11.49 -7.07
CA GLY A 65 -8.06 12.05 -8.31
C GLY A 65 -9.02 13.22 -8.10
N ASP A 66 -9.61 13.33 -6.91
CA ASP A 66 -10.51 14.43 -6.54
C ASP A 66 -9.79 15.57 -5.79
N GLY A 67 -8.60 15.29 -5.26
CA GLY A 67 -7.79 16.26 -4.51
C GLY A 67 -8.39 16.58 -3.14
N THR A 68 -9.00 15.57 -2.50
CA THR A 68 -9.67 15.71 -1.21
C THR A 68 -9.26 14.61 -0.24
N LEU A 69 -9.20 14.93 1.06
CA LEU A 69 -9.08 13.95 2.12
C LEU A 69 -10.46 13.75 2.76
N LEU A 70 -10.96 12.52 2.70
CA LEU A 70 -12.24 12.15 3.31
C LEU A 70 -12.00 11.64 4.72
N GLU A 71 -12.86 12.04 5.63
CA GLU A 71 -12.86 11.53 7.00
C GLU A 71 -14.19 10.86 7.32
N LEU A 72 -14.12 9.64 7.87
CA LEU A 72 -15.28 8.82 8.17
C LEU A 72 -15.31 8.39 9.65
N ASP A 73 -16.50 8.40 10.24
CA ASP A 73 -16.78 7.72 11.51
C ASP A 73 -17.00 6.23 11.25
N THR A 74 -16.14 5.37 11.79
CA THR A 74 -16.18 3.91 11.56
C THR A 74 -17.23 3.15 12.40
N ARG A 75 -17.90 3.83 13.34
CA ARG A 75 -19.06 3.28 14.06
C ARG A 75 -20.33 3.40 13.22
N THR A 76 -20.47 4.52 12.54
CA THR A 76 -21.66 4.86 11.75
C THR A 76 -21.48 4.64 10.25
N ASN A 77 -20.24 4.43 9.79
CA ASN A 77 -19.85 4.32 8.38
C ASN A 77 -20.28 5.55 7.56
N LYS A 78 -20.12 6.75 8.13
CA LYS A 78 -20.51 8.02 7.49
C LYS A 78 -19.29 8.92 7.32
N VAL A 79 -19.23 9.59 6.17
CA VAL A 79 -18.32 10.72 5.98
C VAL A 79 -18.76 11.85 6.90
N ILE A 80 -17.85 12.30 7.75
CA ILE A 80 -18.06 13.36 8.75
C ILE A 80 -17.31 14.65 8.40
N ALA A 81 -16.26 14.56 7.57
CA ALA A 81 -15.60 15.72 7.00
C ALA A 81 -15.00 15.43 5.62
N THR A 82 -14.75 16.50 4.88
CA THR A 82 -14.01 16.49 3.61
C THR A 82 -13.08 17.70 3.60
N VAL A 83 -11.78 17.44 3.58
CA VAL A 83 -10.75 18.48 3.46
C VAL A 83 -10.41 18.62 1.99
N ALA A 84 -10.66 19.81 1.43
CA ALA A 84 -10.38 20.13 0.04
C ALA A 84 -9.00 20.81 -0.14
N ASP A 85 -8.69 21.20 -1.37
CA ASP A 85 -7.46 21.89 -1.75
C ASP A 85 -6.18 21.07 -1.45
N LEU A 86 -6.24 19.77 -1.74
CA LEU A 86 -5.13 18.81 -1.65
C LEU A 86 -4.88 18.19 -3.03
N PRO A 87 -4.39 18.96 -4.04
CA PRO A 87 -4.26 18.47 -5.41
C PRO A 87 -3.37 17.23 -5.46
N THR A 88 -3.87 16.16 -6.09
CA THR A 88 -3.20 14.85 -6.15
C THR A 88 -2.77 14.39 -4.76
N VAL A 89 -3.73 14.28 -3.82
CA VAL A 89 -3.42 13.80 -2.48
C VAL A 89 -3.08 12.32 -2.50
N THR A 90 -1.93 11.96 -1.97
CA THR A 90 -1.39 10.59 -2.02
C THR A 90 -1.39 9.99 -0.61
N GLY A 91 -0.27 10.07 0.10
CA GLY A 91 -0.12 9.55 1.45
C GLY A 91 -0.99 10.26 2.49
N VAL A 92 -1.46 9.50 3.49
CA VAL A 92 -2.08 10.03 4.71
C VAL A 92 -1.64 9.21 5.92
N ILE A 93 -1.32 9.90 7.03
CA ILE A 93 -1.18 9.28 8.35
C ILE A 93 -1.89 10.09 9.42
N VAL A 94 -2.42 9.43 10.45
CA VAL A 94 -2.92 10.06 11.67
C VAL A 94 -1.93 9.87 12.81
N VAL A 95 -1.76 10.91 13.63
CA VAL A 95 -0.92 10.93 14.83
C VAL A 95 -1.83 11.29 16.02
N PRO A 96 -2.54 10.29 16.60
CA PRO A 96 -3.56 10.52 17.61
C PRO A 96 -3.06 11.29 18.84
N GLU A 97 -1.84 11.03 19.29
CA GLU A 97 -1.24 11.70 20.45
C GLU A 97 -1.02 13.20 20.26
N LEU A 98 -1.07 13.69 19.01
CA LEU A 98 -0.98 15.10 18.66
C LEU A 98 -2.31 15.67 18.14
N HIS A 99 -3.35 14.84 17.98
CA HIS A 99 -4.60 15.19 17.29
C HIS A 99 -4.33 15.80 15.90
N ARG A 100 -3.47 15.12 15.13
CA ARG A 100 -3.03 15.61 13.81
C ARG A 100 -3.14 14.55 12.73
N VAL A 101 -3.49 15.00 11.55
CA VAL A 101 -3.40 14.22 10.31
C VAL A 101 -2.42 14.91 9.38
N PHE A 102 -1.57 14.12 8.73
CA PHE A 102 -0.64 14.59 7.71
C PHE A 102 -1.03 13.97 6.38
N ALA A 103 -1.20 14.80 5.36
CA ALA A 103 -1.53 14.36 4.02
C ALA A 103 -0.53 14.94 3.01
N SER A 104 0.02 14.09 2.15
CA SER A 104 0.86 14.50 1.03
C SER A 104 -0.02 15.02 -0.10
N ALA A 105 0.10 16.30 -0.44
CA ALA A 105 -0.55 16.92 -1.59
C ALA A 105 0.46 17.02 -2.74
N ALA A 106 0.68 15.89 -3.43
CA ALA A 106 1.76 15.73 -4.41
C ALA A 106 1.68 16.75 -5.54
N GLY A 107 0.47 17.08 -6.01
CA GLY A 107 0.25 18.08 -7.06
C GLY A 107 0.65 19.51 -6.67
N ALA A 108 0.91 19.76 -5.39
CA ALA A 108 1.46 21.01 -4.88
C ALA A 108 2.91 20.88 -4.36
N GLY A 109 3.52 19.68 -4.37
CA GLY A 109 4.84 19.45 -3.77
C GLY A 109 4.87 19.72 -2.26
N GLN A 110 3.77 19.47 -1.56
CA GLN A 110 3.57 19.87 -0.17
C GLN A 110 3.02 18.73 0.70
N VAL A 111 3.26 18.83 2.00
CA VAL A 111 2.49 18.12 3.02
C VAL A 111 1.60 19.11 3.74
N VAL A 112 0.38 18.69 4.03
CA VAL A 112 -0.63 19.47 4.74
C VAL A 112 -0.86 18.84 6.10
N THR A 113 -0.68 19.62 7.15
CA THR A 113 -1.03 19.23 8.52
C THR A 113 -2.44 19.71 8.82
N ILE A 114 -3.28 18.79 9.26
CA ILE A 114 -4.71 18.97 9.51
C ILE A 114 -4.97 18.66 10.98
N ASP A 115 -5.78 19.49 11.62
CA ASP A 115 -6.32 19.19 12.95
C ASP A 115 -7.25 18.01 12.82
N GLU A 116 -6.97 16.95 13.58
CA GLU A 116 -7.78 15.75 13.51
C GLU A 116 -9.23 16.13 13.84
N ASP A 117 -9.52 16.66 15.03
CA ASP A 117 -10.88 16.89 15.56
C ASP A 117 -11.75 17.84 14.72
N THR A 118 -11.18 18.89 14.14
CA THR A 118 -11.95 19.92 13.42
C THR A 118 -11.85 19.81 11.90
N ALA A 119 -11.00 18.93 11.38
CA ALA A 119 -10.66 18.83 9.95
C ALA A 119 -10.15 20.15 9.35
N THR A 120 -9.57 21.04 10.17
CA THR A 120 -9.04 22.32 9.70
C THR A 120 -7.56 22.21 9.35
N VAL A 121 -7.14 22.81 8.24
CA VAL A 121 -5.72 22.90 7.88
C VAL A 121 -4.98 23.78 8.88
N LEU A 122 -3.97 23.21 9.54
CA LEU A 122 -3.10 23.89 10.52
C LEU A 122 -1.84 24.45 9.87
N ALA A 123 -1.25 23.72 8.93
CA ALA A 123 -0.01 24.10 8.25
C ALA A 123 0.09 23.47 6.86
N ARG A 124 0.89 24.10 6.01
CA ARG A 124 1.37 23.55 4.74
C ARG A 124 2.87 23.74 4.69
N ALA A 125 3.59 22.71 4.26
CA ALA A 125 5.05 22.74 4.17
C ALA A 125 5.51 22.13 2.85
N PRO A 126 6.59 22.64 2.24
CA PRO A 126 7.21 22.00 1.08
C PRO A 126 7.71 20.61 1.48
N ALA A 127 7.47 19.62 0.63
CA ALA A 127 7.81 18.23 0.90
C ALA A 127 8.51 17.51 -0.25
N GLY A 128 8.81 18.22 -1.34
CA GLY A 128 9.52 17.65 -2.46
C GLY A 128 8.85 17.86 -3.80
N SER A 129 9.25 17.05 -4.78
CA SER A 129 8.69 17.05 -6.13
C SER A 129 7.39 16.26 -6.20
N PHE A 130 7.36 15.07 -5.59
CA PHE A 130 6.18 14.20 -5.52
C PHE A 130 6.14 13.52 -4.14
N PRO A 131 5.73 14.23 -3.08
CA PRO A 131 5.58 13.62 -1.77
C PRO A 131 4.50 12.52 -1.83
N ASP A 132 4.84 11.34 -1.36
CA ASP A 132 3.99 10.15 -1.39
C ASP A 132 3.74 9.63 0.04
N GLY A 133 4.21 8.42 0.37
CA GLY A 133 4.06 7.79 1.67
C GLY A 133 4.66 8.59 2.84
N LEU A 134 4.06 8.42 4.03
CA LEU A 134 4.52 9.06 5.26
C LEU A 134 4.69 8.06 6.40
N ALA A 135 5.58 8.38 7.35
CA ALA A 135 5.71 7.67 8.62
C ALA A 135 5.94 8.63 9.79
N TYR A 136 5.29 8.37 10.91
CA TYR A 136 5.53 9.09 12.16
C TYR A 136 6.56 8.35 13.04
N VAL A 137 7.51 9.11 13.60
CA VAL A 137 8.54 8.64 14.52
C VAL A 137 8.33 9.27 15.90
N PRO A 138 7.73 8.56 16.87
CA PRO A 138 7.42 9.11 18.19
C PRO A 138 8.66 9.44 19.03
N THR A 139 9.77 8.70 18.83
CA THR A 139 11.02 8.90 19.59
C THR A 139 11.69 10.24 19.30
N THR A 140 11.45 10.81 18.12
CA THR A 140 12.00 12.12 17.71
C THR A 140 10.92 13.17 17.46
N GLY A 141 9.64 12.79 17.48
CA GLY A 141 8.51 13.68 17.18
C GLY A 141 8.50 14.15 15.72
N GLN A 142 8.93 13.30 14.79
CA GLN A 142 9.10 13.66 13.38
C GLN A 142 8.11 12.92 12.48
N VAL A 143 7.71 13.56 11.38
CA VAL A 143 7.05 12.90 10.25
C VAL A 143 8.04 12.84 9.10
N TRP A 144 8.23 11.65 8.55
CA TRP A 144 9.08 11.36 7.40
C TRP A 144 8.19 11.17 6.19
N ILE A 145 8.59 11.74 5.05
CA ILE A 145 7.82 11.76 3.81
C ILE A 145 8.74 11.38 2.68
N SER A 146 8.37 10.31 1.98
CA SER A 146 9.05 9.87 0.78
C SER A 146 8.74 10.85 -0.35
N ASP A 147 9.77 11.52 -0.87
CA ASP A 147 9.68 12.34 -2.07
C ASP A 147 10.04 11.46 -3.26
N GLU A 148 9.02 10.83 -3.85
CA GLU A 148 9.15 9.77 -4.85
C GLU A 148 10.02 10.21 -6.02
N ASP A 149 9.61 11.28 -6.71
CA ASP A 149 10.35 11.85 -7.85
C ASP A 149 11.61 12.65 -7.46
N GLY A 150 11.73 13.07 -6.19
CA GLY A 150 12.87 13.88 -5.73
C GLY A 150 14.03 13.05 -5.16
N GLY A 151 13.81 11.77 -4.89
CA GLY A 151 14.81 10.82 -4.44
C GLY A 151 15.40 11.11 -3.06
N ALA A 152 14.55 11.56 -2.15
CA ALA A 152 14.90 11.91 -0.78
C ALA A 152 13.75 11.64 0.19
N GLU A 153 14.05 11.61 1.48
CA GLU A 153 13.05 11.78 2.54
C GLU A 153 13.02 13.25 2.97
N THR A 154 11.83 13.87 3.01
CA THR A 154 11.63 15.12 3.73
C THR A 154 11.20 14.82 5.17
N VAL A 155 11.79 15.52 6.14
CA VAL A 155 11.48 15.34 7.56
C VAL A 155 10.83 16.59 8.11
N LEU A 156 9.65 16.46 8.71
CA LEU A 156 8.92 17.53 9.39
C LEU A 156 8.96 17.34 10.91
N ASP A 157 8.91 18.44 11.66
CA ASP A 157 8.49 18.42 13.06
C ASP A 157 6.97 18.18 13.14
N ALA A 158 6.54 17.14 13.85
CA ALA A 158 5.14 16.74 13.89
C ALA A 158 4.24 17.72 14.67
N ARG A 159 4.80 18.56 15.54
CA ARG A 159 4.00 19.55 16.29
C ARG A 159 3.81 20.83 15.49
N THR A 160 4.79 21.25 14.72
CA THR A 160 4.70 22.50 13.95
C THR A 160 4.29 22.25 12.49
N GLY A 161 4.45 21.03 11.99
CA GLY A 161 4.25 20.70 10.58
C GLY A 161 5.25 21.41 9.67
N GLN A 162 6.47 21.71 10.17
CA GLN A 162 7.48 22.46 9.43
C GLN A 162 8.69 21.58 9.11
N PRO A 163 9.36 21.78 7.95
CA PRO A 163 10.53 20.99 7.58
C PRO A 163 11.71 21.23 8.52
N VAL A 164 12.39 20.15 8.89
CA VAL A 164 13.57 20.15 9.76
C VAL A 164 14.78 19.48 9.14
N ALA A 165 14.60 18.70 8.06
CA ALA A 165 15.69 18.13 7.27
C ALA A 165 15.19 17.53 5.95
N THR A 166 16.17 17.19 5.10
CA THR A 166 16.02 16.31 3.94
C THR A 166 17.13 15.27 4.00
N VAL A 167 16.83 14.01 3.69
CA VAL A 167 17.80 12.90 3.64
C VAL A 167 17.88 12.36 2.21
N PRO A 168 18.96 12.62 1.46
CA PRO A 168 19.11 12.10 0.11
C PRO A 168 19.22 10.58 0.08
N LEU A 169 18.41 9.94 -0.75
CA LEU A 169 18.39 8.48 -0.90
C LEU A 169 19.22 8.00 -2.10
N GLY A 170 19.41 8.86 -3.11
CA GLY A 170 20.17 8.51 -4.31
C GLY A 170 19.43 7.59 -5.29
N GLY A 171 18.10 7.61 -5.23
CA GLY A 171 17.14 6.90 -6.08
C GLY A 171 15.73 7.35 -5.68
N GLU A 172 14.73 7.03 -6.50
CA GLU A 172 13.32 7.39 -6.25
C GLU A 172 12.88 6.78 -4.92
N ALA A 173 12.14 7.54 -4.11
CA ALA A 173 11.67 7.08 -2.81
C ALA A 173 10.36 6.30 -3.00
N GLY A 174 10.30 5.07 -2.50
CA GLY A 174 9.06 4.29 -2.41
C GLY A 174 8.28 4.73 -1.20
N ASN A 175 7.87 3.76 -0.37
CA ASN A 175 7.22 4.06 0.89
C ASN A 175 8.19 4.02 2.08
N VAL A 176 7.85 4.76 3.13
CA VAL A 176 8.61 4.86 4.38
C VAL A 176 7.85 4.25 5.55
N ARG A 177 8.55 3.51 6.42
CA ARG A 177 7.99 2.94 7.65
C ARG A 177 8.94 3.04 8.84
N TYR A 178 8.37 3.29 10.00
CA TYR A 178 9.09 3.25 11.27
C TYR A 178 9.06 1.84 11.87
N ASP A 179 10.23 1.32 12.25
CA ASP A 179 10.38 0.11 13.05
C ASP A 179 10.59 0.48 14.52
N PRO A 180 9.55 0.40 15.38
CA PRO A 180 9.65 0.77 16.78
C PRO A 180 10.56 -0.15 17.60
N ALA A 181 10.77 -1.41 17.17
CA ALA A 181 11.62 -2.34 17.91
C ALA A 181 13.11 -2.02 17.74
N GLY A 182 13.48 -1.46 16.59
CA GLY A 182 14.84 -1.06 16.27
C GLY A 182 15.13 0.44 16.40
N ASP A 183 14.11 1.27 16.67
CA ASP A 183 14.14 2.74 16.58
C ASP A 183 14.82 3.23 15.29
N ARG A 184 14.31 2.74 14.16
CA ARG A 184 14.85 3.01 12.83
C ARG A 184 13.76 3.25 11.81
N ILE A 185 14.09 4.01 10.78
CA ILE A 185 13.28 4.21 9.59
C ILE A 185 13.75 3.25 8.51
N LEU A 186 12.81 2.66 7.78
CA LEU A 186 13.03 1.88 6.57
C LEU A 186 12.36 2.60 5.42
N VAL A 187 13.06 2.68 4.28
CA VAL A 187 12.57 3.34 3.06
C VAL A 187 12.91 2.46 1.87
N ASP A 188 11.92 2.18 1.04
CA ASP A 188 12.15 1.54 -0.27
C ASP A 188 12.78 2.55 -1.22
N VAL A 189 13.81 2.14 -1.97
CA VAL A 189 14.52 3.01 -2.93
C VAL A 189 14.34 2.41 -4.31
N GLN A 190 13.20 2.74 -4.91
CA GLN A 190 12.56 2.05 -6.04
C GLN A 190 13.53 1.78 -7.19
N THR A 191 14.17 2.83 -7.70
CA THR A 191 15.09 2.73 -8.85
C THR A 191 16.38 1.98 -8.54
N ALA A 192 16.69 1.77 -7.26
CA ALA A 192 17.85 1.02 -6.82
C ALA A 192 17.51 -0.44 -6.44
N ASN A 193 16.22 -0.79 -6.27
CA ASN A 193 15.76 -2.07 -5.73
C ASN A 193 16.42 -2.39 -4.37
N GLN A 194 16.32 -1.47 -3.41
CA GLN A 194 16.96 -1.58 -2.09
C GLN A 194 16.13 -0.91 -1.00
N VAL A 195 16.13 -1.53 0.17
CA VAL A 195 15.65 -0.89 1.40
C VAL A 195 16.81 -0.16 2.06
N ALA A 196 16.67 1.15 2.27
CA ALA A 196 17.55 1.95 3.12
C ALA A 196 17.08 1.92 4.58
N VAL A 197 18.02 1.76 5.51
CA VAL A 197 17.77 1.84 6.95
C VAL A 197 18.38 3.12 7.48
N ILE A 198 17.59 3.96 8.16
CA ILE A 198 17.96 5.30 8.58
C ILE A 198 17.77 5.43 10.10
N ASP A 199 18.75 6.06 10.76
CA ASP A 199 18.62 6.48 12.16
C ASP A 199 17.80 7.78 12.22
N PRO A 200 16.64 7.81 12.91
CA PRO A 200 15.79 8.99 12.95
C PRO A 200 16.39 10.16 13.77
N HIS A 201 17.31 9.88 14.70
CA HIS A 201 17.92 10.91 15.55
C HIS A 201 19.02 11.67 14.80
N THR A 202 19.86 10.93 14.08
CA THR A 202 21.01 11.48 13.35
C THR A 202 20.70 11.76 11.88
N ARG A 203 19.61 11.16 11.36
CA ARG A 203 19.17 11.24 9.95
C ARG A 203 20.20 10.69 8.98
N THR A 204 21.02 9.75 9.45
CA THR A 204 22.04 9.08 8.64
C THR A 204 21.55 7.71 8.21
N ILE A 205 21.81 7.36 6.96
CA ILE A 205 21.62 6.01 6.45
C ILE A 205 22.64 5.09 7.14
N LEU A 206 22.14 4.13 7.92
CA LEU A 206 22.92 3.14 8.65
C LEU A 206 23.35 1.98 7.76
N SER A 207 22.46 1.53 6.89
CA SER A 207 22.71 0.42 5.97
C SER A 207 21.74 0.47 4.78
N ARG A 208 22.05 -0.33 3.76
CA ARG A 208 21.18 -0.61 2.63
C ARG A 208 21.18 -2.11 2.39
N ALA A 209 20.03 -2.67 2.07
CA ALA A 209 19.92 -4.07 1.70
C ALA A 209 19.23 -4.20 0.34
N PRO A 210 19.79 -4.97 -0.62
CA PRO A 210 19.11 -5.25 -1.87
C PRO A 210 17.85 -6.08 -1.60
N VAL A 211 16.82 -5.87 -2.42
CA VAL A 211 15.61 -6.69 -2.44
C VAL A 211 15.60 -7.61 -3.68
N PRO A 212 16.32 -8.74 -3.65
CA PRO A 212 16.43 -9.61 -4.82
C PRO A 212 15.08 -10.20 -5.22
N ASP A 213 14.86 -10.30 -6.53
CA ASP A 213 13.59 -10.69 -7.16
C ASP A 213 12.44 -9.70 -6.94
N CYS A 214 12.74 -8.48 -6.50
CA CYS A 214 11.86 -7.32 -6.58
C CYS A 214 12.20 -6.53 -7.84
N ASP A 215 11.18 -6.08 -8.56
CA ASP A 215 11.31 -5.03 -9.55
C ASP A 215 10.42 -3.89 -9.07
N HIS A 216 11.01 -2.73 -8.83
CA HIS A 216 10.34 -1.52 -8.34
C HIS A 216 9.70 -1.74 -6.95
N ASP A 217 10.52 -1.73 -5.89
CA ASP A 217 10.05 -1.76 -4.51
C ASP A 217 9.31 -0.46 -4.17
N HIS A 218 8.01 -0.57 -3.93
CA HIS A 218 7.14 0.57 -3.67
C HIS A 218 6.51 0.48 -2.27
N GLY A 219 5.58 -0.45 -2.08
CA GLY A 219 4.81 -0.58 -0.85
C GLY A 219 5.58 -1.24 0.28
N LEU A 220 5.74 -0.55 1.41
CA LEU A 220 6.46 -1.04 2.58
C LEU A 220 5.55 -1.21 3.80
N LEU A 221 5.73 -2.31 4.54
CA LEU A 221 5.14 -2.49 5.87
C LEU A 221 6.15 -3.17 6.82
N VAL A 222 6.21 -2.71 8.06
CA VAL A 222 7.03 -3.34 9.12
C VAL A 222 6.12 -3.87 10.21
N ALA A 223 6.22 -5.18 10.50
CA ALA A 223 5.51 -5.81 11.61
C ALA A 223 6.17 -7.12 12.03
N ASP A 224 6.03 -7.49 13.31
CA ASP A 224 6.48 -8.78 13.86
C ASP A 224 7.94 -9.13 13.52
N GLY A 225 8.85 -8.15 13.59
CA GLY A 225 10.26 -8.34 13.27
C GLY A 225 10.54 -8.65 11.79
N ARG A 226 9.62 -8.28 10.91
CA ARG A 226 9.75 -8.43 9.45
C ARG A 226 9.44 -7.12 8.74
N ALA A 227 10.03 -6.97 7.56
CA ALA A 227 9.61 -6.01 6.56
C ALA A 227 8.93 -6.77 5.40
N PHE A 228 7.85 -6.20 4.89
CA PHE A 228 7.10 -6.69 3.74
C PHE A 228 7.19 -5.64 2.66
N VAL A 229 7.65 -6.04 1.48
CA VAL A 229 7.91 -5.14 0.34
C VAL A 229 7.04 -5.60 -0.83
N ALA A 230 6.17 -4.71 -1.30
CA ALA A 230 5.40 -4.86 -2.51
C ALA A 230 6.24 -4.39 -3.70
N CYS A 231 6.45 -5.29 -4.65
CA CYS A 231 7.21 -5.07 -5.87
C CYS A 231 6.23 -4.87 -7.01
N ASP A 232 5.96 -3.61 -7.37
CA ASP A 232 4.88 -3.30 -8.30
C ASP A 232 5.21 -3.70 -9.75
N GLY A 233 6.50 -3.71 -10.11
CA GLY A 233 6.97 -4.00 -11.46
C GLY A 233 6.90 -5.47 -11.83
N ASN A 234 6.79 -6.37 -10.84
CA ASN A 234 6.76 -7.81 -11.08
C ASN A 234 5.76 -8.61 -10.23
N ASN A 235 4.83 -7.93 -9.55
CA ASN A 235 3.67 -8.52 -8.88
C ASN A 235 4.06 -9.47 -7.75
N LYS A 236 5.06 -9.07 -6.95
CA LYS A 236 5.56 -9.85 -5.82
C LYS A 236 5.33 -9.12 -4.49
N LEU A 237 5.14 -9.93 -3.45
CA LEU A 237 5.35 -9.53 -2.07
C LEU A 237 6.59 -10.25 -1.55
N LEU A 238 7.64 -9.51 -1.22
CA LEU A 238 8.80 -10.02 -0.51
C LEU A 238 8.60 -9.93 1.00
N THR A 239 9.14 -10.91 1.73
CA THR A 239 9.23 -10.87 3.18
C THR A 239 10.69 -10.94 3.60
N LEU A 240 11.12 -9.98 4.43
CA LEU A 240 12.49 -9.83 4.91
C LEU A 240 12.51 -9.89 6.44
N ALA A 241 13.47 -10.58 7.03
CA ALA A 241 13.68 -10.61 8.47
C ALA A 241 14.44 -9.36 8.95
N LEU A 242 13.95 -8.71 10.00
CA LEU A 242 14.65 -7.63 10.68
C LEU A 242 15.56 -8.19 11.80
N PRO A 243 16.67 -7.51 12.14
CA PRO A 243 17.13 -6.23 11.59
C PRO A 243 17.94 -6.35 10.29
N GLY A 244 18.36 -7.55 9.90
CA GLY A 244 19.34 -7.74 8.82
C GLY A 244 18.79 -7.70 7.39
N LEU A 245 17.48 -7.50 7.23
CA LEU A 245 16.75 -7.53 5.95
C LEU A 245 17.03 -8.79 5.13
N THR A 246 17.15 -9.94 5.81
CA THR A 246 17.40 -11.23 5.14
C THR A 246 16.11 -11.75 4.52
N LYS A 247 16.11 -12.03 3.22
CA LYS A 247 14.93 -12.56 2.51
C LYS A 247 14.48 -13.90 3.09
N LEU A 248 13.22 -13.93 3.54
CA LEU A 248 12.53 -15.11 4.05
C LEU A 248 11.71 -15.81 2.97
N GLY A 249 11.19 -15.05 2.00
CA GLY A 249 10.40 -15.60 0.91
C GLY A 249 9.86 -14.53 -0.04
N ALA A 250 9.14 -15.01 -1.05
CA ALA A 250 8.44 -14.21 -2.04
C ALA A 250 7.11 -14.90 -2.35
N LEU A 251 6.03 -14.12 -2.47
CA LEU A 251 4.71 -14.60 -2.87
C LEU A 251 4.27 -13.83 -4.12
N ASP A 252 3.60 -14.50 -5.04
CA ASP A 252 2.88 -13.81 -6.11
C ASP A 252 1.67 -13.08 -5.53
N VAL A 253 1.44 -11.83 -5.95
CA VAL A 253 0.27 -11.01 -5.58
C VAL A 253 -0.45 -10.44 -6.82
N GLY A 254 -1.47 -9.59 -6.60
CA GLY A 254 -2.18 -8.89 -7.68
C GLY A 254 -1.25 -8.06 -8.55
N ASP A 255 -1.74 -7.56 -9.68
CA ASP A 255 -0.92 -6.76 -10.60
C ASP A 255 -0.84 -5.30 -10.11
N GLY A 256 0.39 -4.78 -9.98
CA GLY A 256 0.69 -3.50 -9.30
C GLY A 256 0.33 -3.48 -7.82
N PRO A 257 0.90 -4.37 -6.96
CA PRO A 257 0.70 -4.30 -5.52
C PRO A 257 1.22 -2.99 -4.93
N ASP A 258 0.47 -2.40 -4.01
CA ASP A 258 0.79 -1.08 -3.46
C ASP A 258 0.58 -1.03 -1.94
N VAL A 259 -0.61 -0.69 -1.47
CA VAL A 259 -0.86 -0.53 -0.03
C VAL A 259 -0.95 -1.89 0.68
N LEU A 260 -0.16 -1.99 1.76
CA LEU A 260 -0.11 -3.13 2.65
C LEU A 260 -0.74 -2.78 4.00
N ALA A 261 -1.55 -3.68 4.56
CA ALA A 261 -2.08 -3.52 5.92
C ALA A 261 -2.14 -4.85 6.68
N ILE A 262 -2.01 -4.81 7.99
CA ILE A 262 -1.97 -6.00 8.85
C ILE A 262 -3.12 -6.02 9.85
N ASP A 263 -3.74 -7.19 10.01
CA ASP A 263 -4.52 -7.56 11.18
C ASP A 263 -3.59 -8.33 12.14
N PRO A 264 -3.02 -7.68 13.17
CA PRO A 264 -2.07 -8.33 14.07
C PRO A 264 -2.74 -9.40 14.94
N ALA A 265 -4.02 -9.23 15.29
CA ALA A 265 -4.74 -10.19 16.12
C ALA A 265 -4.94 -11.52 15.37
N ARG A 266 -5.20 -11.46 14.07
CA ARG A 266 -5.40 -12.65 13.22
C ARG A 266 -4.11 -13.10 12.51
N ARG A 267 -3.05 -12.30 12.57
CA ARG A 267 -1.79 -12.50 11.85
C ARG A 267 -2.02 -12.62 10.35
N LEU A 268 -2.81 -11.70 9.80
CA LEU A 268 -3.11 -11.62 8.38
C LEU A 268 -2.54 -10.32 7.81
N LEU A 269 -1.79 -10.43 6.72
CA LEU A 269 -1.39 -9.31 5.88
C LEU A 269 -2.33 -9.24 4.69
N TYR A 270 -2.73 -8.03 4.33
CA TYR A 270 -3.50 -7.69 3.16
C TYR A 270 -2.56 -6.97 2.19
N VAL A 271 -2.57 -7.41 0.94
CA VAL A 271 -1.86 -6.79 -0.18
C VAL A 271 -2.94 -6.34 -1.15
N ALA A 272 -3.14 -5.02 -1.24
CA ALA A 272 -4.03 -4.42 -2.21
C ALA A 272 -3.23 -4.09 -3.49
N ALA A 273 -3.84 -4.21 -4.65
CA ALA A 273 -3.16 -4.04 -5.95
C ALA A 273 -4.01 -3.25 -6.95
N GLU A 274 -3.34 -2.54 -7.85
CA GLU A 274 -3.93 -1.66 -8.88
C GLU A 274 -4.88 -2.41 -9.81
N SER A 275 -4.61 -3.70 -10.04
CA SER A 275 -5.50 -4.60 -10.78
C SER A 275 -6.84 -4.87 -10.10
N GLY A 276 -7.03 -4.37 -8.87
CA GLY A 276 -8.19 -4.65 -8.05
C GLY A 276 -8.16 -5.98 -7.32
N ASP A 277 -7.10 -6.77 -7.48
CA ASP A 277 -6.91 -8.02 -6.75
C ASP A 277 -6.42 -7.71 -5.34
N VAL A 278 -7.11 -8.26 -4.34
CA VAL A 278 -6.64 -8.28 -2.96
C VAL A 278 -6.06 -9.66 -2.69
N THR A 279 -4.86 -9.72 -2.11
CA THR A 279 -4.25 -10.97 -1.61
C THR A 279 -4.20 -10.93 -0.08
N THR A 280 -4.64 -12.01 0.57
CA THR A 280 -4.48 -12.20 2.02
C THR A 280 -3.39 -13.22 2.31
N VAL A 281 -2.56 -12.96 3.32
CA VAL A 281 -1.38 -13.77 3.65
C VAL A 281 -1.38 -14.08 5.15
N ASP A 282 -1.39 -15.36 5.51
CA ASP A 282 -1.14 -15.87 6.86
C ASP A 282 0.32 -15.65 7.22
N LEU A 283 0.55 -14.90 8.30
CA LEU A 283 1.87 -14.50 8.77
C LEU A 283 2.49 -15.44 9.80
N ARG A 284 1.85 -16.58 10.14
CA ARG A 284 2.43 -17.59 11.04
C ARG A 284 3.66 -18.27 10.44
N PRO A 285 3.69 -18.68 9.15
CA PRO A 285 4.93 -19.07 8.50
C PRO A 285 5.85 -17.86 8.33
N ALA A 286 7.16 -18.04 8.48
CA ALA A 286 8.13 -16.95 8.39
C ALA A 286 8.06 -16.19 7.07
N ALA A 287 7.96 -16.93 5.96
CA ALA A 287 7.82 -16.41 4.59
C ALA A 287 6.40 -15.92 4.23
N GLY A 288 5.42 -16.11 5.12
CA GLY A 288 4.00 -15.96 4.80
C GLY A 288 3.44 -17.11 3.96
N ARG A 289 2.11 -17.22 3.92
CA ARG A 289 1.38 -18.14 3.05
C ARG A 289 0.09 -17.50 2.59
N VAL A 290 -0.16 -17.44 1.28
CA VAL A 290 -1.42 -16.93 0.71
C VAL A 290 -2.60 -17.73 1.27
N THR A 291 -3.63 -17.03 1.73
CA THR A 291 -4.89 -17.58 2.23
C THR A 291 -6.09 -17.30 1.32
N GLY A 292 -5.94 -16.37 0.38
CA GLY A 292 -6.95 -16.08 -0.63
C GLY A 292 -6.48 -14.96 -1.55
N ARG A 293 -6.95 -14.99 -2.80
CA ARG A 293 -6.76 -13.93 -3.79
C ARG A 293 -8.00 -13.81 -4.68
N ALA A 294 -8.66 -12.66 -4.61
CA ALA A 294 -9.77 -12.35 -5.49
C ALA A 294 -9.77 -10.88 -5.89
N HIS A 295 -10.35 -10.62 -7.06
CA HIS A 295 -10.69 -9.29 -7.53
C HIS A 295 -11.82 -8.72 -6.66
N LEU A 296 -11.57 -7.58 -6.02
CA LEU A 296 -12.53 -6.87 -5.18
C LEU A 296 -13.31 -5.81 -5.98
N ALA A 297 -12.58 -4.90 -6.62
CA ALA A 297 -13.07 -3.90 -7.57
C ALA A 297 -11.86 -3.29 -8.31
N ASP A 298 -12.05 -2.72 -9.50
CA ASP A 298 -10.97 -2.05 -10.24
C ASP A 298 -10.31 -0.95 -9.37
N ASN A 299 -8.97 -0.87 -9.38
CA ASN A 299 -8.17 0.05 -8.55
C ASN A 299 -8.44 -0.08 -7.03
N ALA A 300 -8.81 -1.27 -6.54
CA ALA A 300 -8.83 -1.57 -5.11
C ALA A 300 -7.41 -1.79 -4.54
N HIS A 301 -6.51 -0.81 -4.73
CA HIS A 301 -5.11 -0.86 -4.29
C HIS A 301 -4.86 -0.23 -2.92
N VAL A 302 -5.92 0.21 -2.23
CA VAL A 302 -5.87 0.83 -0.90
C VAL A 302 -6.54 -0.08 0.11
N VAL A 303 -5.91 -0.26 1.28
CA VAL A 303 -6.52 -0.98 2.40
C VAL A 303 -6.12 -0.37 3.74
N ALA A 304 -7.11 -0.15 4.61
CA ALA A 304 -6.89 0.08 6.04
C ALA A 304 -7.57 -1.02 6.84
N ILE A 305 -6.96 -1.42 7.96
CA ILE A 305 -7.48 -2.46 8.86
C ILE A 305 -7.71 -1.86 10.24
N ASP A 306 -8.91 -2.07 10.80
CA ASP A 306 -9.14 -1.83 12.22
C ASP A 306 -8.58 -3.01 13.02
N PRO A 307 -7.49 -2.83 13.79
CA PRO A 307 -6.84 -3.92 14.50
C PRO A 307 -7.70 -4.47 15.65
N THR A 308 -8.72 -3.73 16.09
CA THR A 308 -9.62 -4.14 17.18
C THR A 308 -10.72 -5.05 16.66
N THR A 309 -11.32 -4.71 15.51
CA THR A 309 -12.46 -5.45 14.96
C THR A 309 -12.05 -6.46 13.88
N GLY A 310 -10.92 -6.22 13.20
CA GLY A 310 -10.51 -6.91 11.98
C GLY A 310 -11.24 -6.41 10.72
N ARG A 311 -12.02 -5.34 10.81
CA ARG A 311 -12.67 -4.76 9.63
C ARG A 311 -11.62 -4.22 8.67
N ALA A 312 -11.81 -4.51 7.39
CA ALA A 312 -10.99 -3.99 6.32
C ALA A 312 -11.78 -2.98 5.50
N TYR A 313 -11.13 -1.89 5.14
CA TYR A 313 -11.69 -0.72 4.48
C TYR A 313 -10.98 -0.53 3.15
N PHE A 314 -11.70 -0.75 2.05
CA PHE A 314 -11.18 -0.62 0.68
C PHE A 314 -11.93 0.51 -0.03
N PRO A 315 -11.38 1.74 -0.07
CA PRO A 315 -11.94 2.77 -0.92
C PRO A 315 -11.66 2.42 -2.38
N VAL A 316 -12.67 2.58 -3.23
CA VAL A 316 -12.60 2.21 -4.65
C VAL A 316 -13.23 3.31 -5.51
N PRO A 317 -12.69 3.60 -6.71
CA PRO A 317 -13.24 4.63 -7.59
C PRO A 317 -14.67 4.38 -8.05
N ASP A 318 -15.05 3.11 -8.20
CA ASP A 318 -16.43 2.71 -8.51
C ASP A 318 -16.73 1.33 -7.91
N THR A 319 -17.83 1.23 -7.17
CA THR A 319 -18.35 -0.05 -6.66
C THR A 319 -19.25 -0.79 -7.68
N GLY A 320 -19.23 -0.36 -8.94
CA GLY A 320 -20.16 -0.78 -10.00
C GLY A 320 -21.48 0.01 -10.01
N ALA A 321 -21.52 1.15 -9.30
CA ALA A 321 -22.68 2.02 -9.16
C ALA A 321 -22.50 3.38 -9.89
N GLY A 322 -21.35 3.59 -10.54
CA GLY A 322 -21.01 4.84 -11.22
C GLY A 322 -20.63 5.97 -10.26
N HIS A 323 -20.16 5.64 -9.06
CA HIS A 323 -19.68 6.60 -8.06
C HIS A 323 -18.68 5.94 -7.11
N PRO A 324 -17.76 6.71 -6.50
CA PRO A 324 -16.80 6.16 -5.55
C PRO A 324 -17.49 5.56 -4.32
N GLY A 325 -16.85 4.59 -3.73
CA GLY A 325 -17.39 3.88 -2.57
C GLY A 325 -16.34 3.25 -1.71
N LEU A 326 -16.74 2.90 -0.49
CA LEU A 326 -15.94 2.19 0.49
C LEU A 326 -16.53 0.79 0.68
N VAL A 327 -15.80 -0.23 0.26
CA VAL A 327 -16.14 -1.62 0.54
C VAL A 327 -15.59 -1.97 1.92
N ILE A 328 -16.48 -2.26 2.86
CA ILE A 328 -16.12 -2.66 4.22
C ILE A 328 -16.32 -4.16 4.33
N THR A 329 -15.25 -4.87 4.67
CA THR A 329 -15.30 -6.33 4.88
C THR A 329 -14.96 -6.69 6.32
N ALA A 330 -15.36 -7.90 6.72
CA ALA A 330 -14.94 -8.51 7.96
C ALA A 330 -14.44 -9.94 7.68
N PRO A 331 -13.56 -10.50 8.51
CA PRO A 331 -13.14 -11.89 8.39
C PRO A 331 -14.35 -12.82 8.38
N SER A 332 -14.41 -13.69 7.38
CA SER A 332 -15.47 -14.69 7.28
C SER A 332 -15.48 -15.55 8.54
N GLN A 333 -16.67 -15.82 9.09
CA GLN A 333 -16.76 -16.75 10.22
C GLN A 333 -16.26 -18.12 9.75
N GLU A 334 -15.34 -18.73 10.51
CA GLU A 334 -14.94 -20.11 10.24
C GLU A 334 -16.19 -20.98 10.33
N THR A 335 -16.65 -21.49 9.19
CA THR A 335 -17.57 -22.62 9.19
C THR A 335 -16.75 -23.82 9.64
N HIS A 336 -16.66 -24.06 10.94
CA HIS A 336 -16.20 -25.35 11.44
C HIS A 336 -17.21 -26.41 10.97
N PRO A 337 -16.79 -27.44 10.21
CA PRO A 337 -17.61 -28.61 9.96
C PRO A 337 -17.87 -29.40 11.24
#